data_AF-A0A6A6M114-F1
#
_entry.id   AF-A0A6A6M114-F1
#
_cell.length_a   1.000
_cell.length_b   1.000
_cell.length_c   1.000
_cell.angle_alpha   90.00
_cell.angle_beta   90.00
_cell.angle_gamma   90.00
#
_symmetry.space_group_name_H-M   'P 1'
#
loop_
_entity.id
_entity.type
_entity.pdbx_description
1 polymer ?
#
loop_
_entity_poly.entity_id
_entity_poly.type
_entity_poly.pdbx_seq_one_letter_code
_entity_poly.pdbx_strand_id
1 'polypeptide(L)'
;MMRLSNFSKILHHHPLLQLLYALFFISTIPFAFSEIKKTHIIDDSRPMILFERFGFAEGGHVAISLKDVSWKTKHRKAEYSPSLMGFFLARDISFARIINESHYTQPFCVLSSRYVKLISKFDELTINSTYNGLIAIDDPDEYSLVFGNCEPEFEVSMYVHTEMYNLQYGVKDFLPAGQTLLPKLYFMFFLIYSWFFGVWIYICIKQRPTVDTIHVIMGALLLVKALKMICASEDKMYVGKTGTPHGWDVAFYIFGFFKGIMLFTVIVLIGTGWSFLKPYLQEREKNVLMIVIPLQVLENIAYVVISETGPATKDWMTWNQMFLLIDVICCCAVFFR
;
A
#
# COMPACT_ATOMS: atom_id res chain seq x y z
N MET A 1 -22.24 46.87 -8.68
CA MET A 1 -21.45 45.69 -8.25
C MET A 1 -22.38 44.71 -7.53
N MET A 2 -23.22 44.01 -8.30
CA MET A 2 -24.32 43.20 -7.76
C MET A 2 -24.42 41.93 -8.62
N ARG A 3 -23.43 41.03 -8.51
CA ARG A 3 -23.46 39.74 -9.23
C ARG A 3 -22.61 38.59 -8.67
N LEU A 4 -21.80 38.79 -7.62
CA LEU A 4 -20.99 37.70 -7.03
C LEU A 4 -21.63 36.98 -5.84
N SER A 5 -22.66 37.55 -5.20
CA SER A 5 -23.32 36.94 -4.02
C SER A 5 -24.22 35.73 -4.37
N ASN A 6 -24.72 35.65 -5.61
CA ASN A 6 -25.62 34.56 -6.01
C ASN A 6 -24.89 33.28 -6.45
N PHE A 7 -23.59 33.32 -6.75
CA PHE A 7 -22.85 32.13 -7.19
C PHE A 7 -22.54 31.19 -6.01
N SER A 8 -22.25 31.75 -4.83
CA SER A 8 -22.01 30.98 -3.61
C SER A 8 -23.30 30.31 -3.06
N LYS A 9 -24.47 30.94 -3.28
CA LYS A 9 -25.76 30.39 -2.85
C LYS A 9 -26.28 29.23 -3.72
N ILE A 10 -25.86 29.14 -4.99
CA ILE A 10 -26.25 28.04 -5.89
C ILE A 10 -25.44 26.76 -5.58
N LEU A 11 -24.22 26.89 -5.06
CA LEU A 11 -23.36 25.74 -4.72
C LEU A 11 -23.86 24.94 -3.51
N HIS A 12 -24.72 25.54 -2.68
CA HIS A 12 -25.18 24.95 -1.42
C HIS A 12 -26.48 24.13 -1.51
N HIS A 13 -27.08 23.99 -2.70
CA HIS A 13 -28.44 23.42 -2.84
C HIS A 13 -28.59 22.17 -3.72
N HIS A 14 -27.51 21.64 -4.29
CA HIS A 14 -27.60 20.39 -5.05
C HIS A 14 -26.66 19.31 -4.49
N PRO A 15 -27.14 18.43 -3.59
CA PRO A 15 -26.36 17.30 -3.08
C PRO A 15 -25.88 16.38 -4.22
N LEU A 16 -26.61 16.32 -5.33
CA LEU A 16 -26.22 15.64 -6.56
C LEU A 16 -24.99 16.25 -7.24
N LEU A 17 -24.85 17.58 -7.24
CA LEU A 17 -23.70 18.27 -7.84
C LEU A 17 -22.44 18.10 -6.98
N GLN A 18 -22.60 18.08 -5.66
CA GLN A 18 -21.51 17.76 -4.72
C GLN A 18 -21.08 16.29 -4.82
N LEU A 19 -22.02 15.36 -5.01
CA LEU A 19 -21.73 13.95 -5.29
C LEU A 19 -20.99 13.78 -6.61
N LEU A 20 -21.40 14.51 -7.65
CA LEU A 20 -20.72 14.53 -8.96
C LEU A 20 -19.30 15.09 -8.88
N TYR A 21 -19.08 16.16 -8.12
CA TYR A 21 -17.74 16.70 -7.89
C TYR A 21 -16.87 15.74 -7.07
N ALA A 22 -17.43 15.07 -6.06
CA ALA A 22 -16.72 14.06 -5.29
C ALA A 22 -16.34 12.84 -6.16
N LEU A 23 -17.25 12.36 -7.01
CA LEU A 23 -16.99 11.30 -7.99
C LEU A 23 -15.94 11.72 -9.03
N PHE A 24 -15.96 12.98 -9.47
CA PHE A 24 -14.96 13.52 -10.40
C PHE A 24 -13.56 13.60 -9.77
N PHE A 25 -13.45 14.02 -8.49
CA PHE A 25 -12.19 13.99 -7.75
C PHE A 25 -11.68 12.56 -7.51
N ILE A 26 -12.57 11.61 -7.21
CA ILE A 26 -12.21 10.18 -7.08
C ILE A 26 -11.75 9.61 -8.44
N SER A 27 -12.34 10.05 -9.55
CA SER A 27 -11.93 9.65 -10.90
C SER A 27 -10.56 10.20 -11.33
N THR A 28 -10.00 11.19 -10.62
CA THR A 28 -8.65 11.71 -10.89
C THR A 28 -7.55 10.99 -10.10
N ILE A 29 -7.91 9.99 -9.28
CA ILE A 29 -6.94 9.15 -8.59
C ILE A 29 -6.28 8.27 -9.66
N PRO A 30 -4.94 8.31 -9.80
CA PRO A 30 -4.23 7.56 -10.83
C PRO A 30 -4.57 6.07 -10.73
N PHE A 31 -4.75 5.45 -11.90
CA PHE A 31 -4.91 4.02 -12.05
C PHE A 31 -3.73 3.31 -11.40
N ALA A 32 -4.03 2.37 -10.53
CA ALA A 32 -3.06 1.60 -9.79
C ALA A 32 -2.29 0.64 -10.73
N PHE A 33 -0.98 0.60 -10.58
CA PHE A 33 -0.09 -0.24 -11.36
C PHE A 33 0.68 -1.23 -10.46
N SER A 34 0.18 -2.47 -10.46
CA SER A 34 0.97 -3.71 -10.57
C SER A 34 1.76 -4.26 -9.37
N GLU A 35 1.51 -5.54 -9.06
CA GLU A 35 2.33 -6.38 -8.15
C GLU A 35 3.60 -6.89 -8.85
N ILE A 36 3.59 -7.03 -10.19
CA ILE A 36 4.81 -7.02 -11.02
C ILE A 36 5.35 -5.59 -11.06
N LYS A 37 6.50 -5.33 -10.43
CA LYS A 37 6.99 -3.95 -10.37
C LYS A 37 7.89 -3.62 -11.53
N LYS A 38 7.62 -2.42 -12.07
CA LYS A 38 8.51 -1.72 -13.00
C LYS A 38 9.06 -0.53 -12.25
N THR A 39 10.29 -0.63 -11.81
CA THR A 39 10.96 0.42 -11.06
C THR A 39 12.00 1.08 -11.94
N HIS A 40 11.91 2.39 -12.09
CA HIS A 40 12.92 3.18 -12.77
C HIS A 40 13.77 3.91 -11.73
N ILE A 41 15.06 3.56 -11.68
CA ILE A 41 16.04 4.21 -10.82
C ILE A 41 16.76 5.24 -11.67
N ILE A 42 16.85 6.48 -11.17
CA ILE A 42 17.53 7.59 -11.84
C ILE A 42 18.54 8.18 -10.86
N ASP A 43 19.80 8.20 -11.28
CA ASP A 43 20.93 8.82 -10.61
C ASP A 43 20.91 8.59 -9.07
N ASP A 44 20.83 7.33 -8.65
CA ASP A 44 20.77 6.94 -7.23
C ASP A 44 22.10 6.36 -6.73
N SER A 45 22.64 6.96 -5.66
CA SER A 45 23.88 6.56 -5.00
C SER A 45 23.67 5.85 -3.66
N ARG A 46 22.43 5.49 -3.29
CA ARG A 46 22.17 4.79 -2.02
C ARG A 46 22.92 3.45 -1.99
N PRO A 47 23.55 3.08 -0.85
CA PRO A 47 24.33 1.86 -0.74
C PRO A 47 23.47 0.58 -0.80
N MET A 48 22.18 0.70 -0.47
CA MET A 48 21.20 -0.36 -0.60
C MET A 48 19.86 0.22 -1.06
N ILE A 49 19.23 -0.40 -2.04
CA ILE A 49 17.89 -0.06 -2.53
C ILE A 49 17.02 -1.31 -2.43
N LEU A 50 16.01 -1.29 -1.57
CA LEU A 50 15.05 -2.37 -1.41
C LEU A 50 13.97 -2.27 -2.49
N PHE A 51 13.80 -3.28 -3.32
CA PHE A 51 12.78 -3.29 -4.37
C PHE A 51 11.47 -3.89 -3.87
N GLU A 52 11.56 -5.09 -3.31
CA GLU A 52 10.38 -5.89 -2.96
C GLU A 52 10.68 -6.85 -1.82
N ARG A 53 9.63 -7.21 -1.08
CA ARG A 53 9.62 -8.29 -0.10
C ARG A 53 8.61 -9.32 -0.55
N PHE A 54 8.99 -10.59 -0.50
CA PHE A 54 8.15 -11.68 -0.95
C PHE A 54 8.37 -12.94 -0.11
N GLY A 55 7.27 -13.57 0.28
CA GLY A 55 7.28 -14.86 0.98
C GLY A 55 7.31 -16.00 -0.04
N PHE A 56 8.42 -16.73 -0.09
CA PHE A 56 8.56 -17.88 -0.98
C PHE A 56 8.11 -19.17 -0.29
N ALA A 57 7.38 -19.99 -1.05
CA ALA A 57 7.19 -21.40 -0.76
C ALA A 57 8.33 -22.20 -1.42
N GLU A 58 8.42 -23.50 -1.09
CA GLU A 58 9.36 -24.41 -1.72
C GLU A 58 9.18 -24.40 -3.26
N GLY A 59 10.27 -24.18 -4.00
CA GLY A 59 10.22 -24.07 -5.46
C GLY A 59 9.71 -22.72 -5.98
N GLY A 60 9.74 -21.68 -5.15
CA GLY A 60 9.49 -20.30 -5.57
C GLY A 60 10.55 -19.79 -6.56
N HIS A 61 10.20 -18.79 -7.37
CA HIS A 61 11.07 -18.25 -8.41
C HIS A 61 11.12 -16.73 -8.36
N VAL A 62 12.31 -16.20 -8.63
CA VAL A 62 12.57 -14.77 -8.80
C VAL A 62 13.12 -14.55 -10.19
N ALA A 63 12.42 -13.74 -10.98
CA ALA A 63 12.89 -13.26 -12.27
C ALA A 63 13.15 -11.76 -12.22
N ILE A 64 14.31 -11.34 -12.73
CA ILE A 64 14.72 -9.93 -12.79
C ILE A 64 15.16 -9.63 -14.20
N SER A 65 14.62 -8.55 -14.77
CA SER A 65 15.01 -8.01 -16.06
C SER A 65 15.50 -6.57 -15.88
N LEU A 66 16.72 -6.31 -16.32
CA LEU A 66 17.36 -4.99 -16.29
C LEU A 66 17.42 -4.43 -17.71
N LYS A 67 17.15 -3.13 -17.86
CA LYS A 67 17.32 -2.39 -19.12
C LYS A 67 17.97 -1.04 -18.89
N ASP A 68 18.71 -0.58 -19.90
CA ASP A 68 19.40 0.71 -19.95
C ASP A 68 20.24 0.99 -18.71
N VAL A 69 21.00 -0.01 -18.26
CA VAL A 69 21.87 0.12 -17.09
C VAL A 69 23.00 1.09 -17.41
N SER A 70 23.10 2.15 -16.61
CA SER A 70 24.15 3.16 -16.73
C SER A 70 24.56 3.66 -15.35
N TRP A 71 25.78 4.16 -15.25
CA TRP A 71 26.32 4.73 -14.02
C TRP A 71 27.14 5.98 -14.32
N LYS A 72 27.07 6.95 -13.42
CA LYS A 72 27.81 8.21 -13.50
C LYS A 72 28.60 8.40 -12.22
N THR A 73 29.81 8.94 -12.33
CA THR A 73 30.59 9.34 -11.16
C THR A 73 30.41 10.82 -10.87
N LYS A 74 30.33 11.18 -9.59
CA LYS A 74 30.44 12.58 -9.15
C LYS A 74 31.86 13.13 -9.25
N HIS A 75 32.87 12.27 -9.33
CA HIS A 75 34.28 12.63 -9.29
C HIS A 75 35.03 12.12 -10.54
N ARG A 76 35.69 13.03 -11.28
CA ARG A 76 36.36 12.73 -12.56
C ARG A 76 37.55 11.74 -12.51
N LYS A 77 37.89 11.18 -11.34
CA LYS A 77 39.07 10.30 -11.13
C LYS A 77 38.75 8.96 -10.44
N ALA A 78 37.48 8.64 -10.19
CA ALA A 78 37.12 7.36 -9.56
C ALA A 78 37.28 6.21 -10.57
N GLU A 79 38.00 5.16 -10.18
CA GLU A 79 38.16 3.93 -10.95
C GLU A 79 36.96 3.02 -10.67
N TYR A 80 36.14 2.76 -11.70
CA TYR A 80 34.90 2.01 -11.57
C TYR A 80 35.16 0.50 -11.47
N SER A 81 34.63 -0.15 -10.43
CA SER A 81 34.75 -1.61 -10.24
C SER A 81 33.38 -2.29 -10.33
N PRO A 82 32.98 -2.78 -11.52
CA PRO A 82 31.63 -3.31 -11.75
C PRO A 82 31.24 -4.51 -10.85
N SER A 83 32.22 -5.21 -10.26
CA SER A 83 31.98 -6.30 -9.30
C SER A 83 31.41 -5.85 -7.95
N LEU A 84 31.40 -4.55 -7.65
CA LEU A 84 30.95 -3.96 -6.38
C LEU A 84 29.49 -3.48 -6.39
N MET A 85 28.78 -3.71 -7.49
CA MET A 85 27.35 -3.44 -7.63
C MET A 85 26.60 -4.69 -8.09
N GLY A 86 25.38 -4.87 -7.61
CA GLY A 86 24.60 -6.04 -8.00
C GLY A 86 23.30 -6.22 -7.22
N PHE A 87 22.52 -7.20 -7.67
CA PHE A 87 21.28 -7.62 -7.03
C PHE A 87 21.52 -8.87 -6.18
N PHE A 88 20.89 -8.89 -5.01
CA PHE A 88 20.91 -10.04 -4.14
C PHE A 88 19.57 -10.21 -3.43
N LEU A 89 19.31 -11.44 -3.00
CA LEU A 89 18.23 -11.78 -2.08
C LEU A 89 18.80 -11.97 -0.69
N ALA A 90 18.13 -11.42 0.31
CA ALA A 90 18.43 -11.70 1.71
C ALA A 90 17.13 -12.06 2.43
N ARG A 91 17.21 -13.03 3.34
CA ARG A 91 16.10 -13.30 4.27
C ARG A 91 15.90 -12.10 5.17
N ASP A 92 14.66 -11.77 5.50
CA ASP A 92 14.36 -10.60 6.33
C ASP A 92 15.06 -10.67 7.70
N ILE A 93 15.15 -11.86 8.30
CA ILE A 93 15.86 -12.13 9.56
C ILE A 93 17.37 -11.89 9.44
N SER A 94 17.93 -11.99 8.24
CA SER A 94 19.38 -11.86 8.02
C SER A 94 19.85 -10.40 7.95
N PHE A 95 18.97 -9.43 7.72
CA PHE A 95 19.38 -8.02 7.65
C PHE A 95 20.01 -7.52 8.95
N ALA A 96 19.49 -7.94 10.11
CA ALA A 96 20.09 -7.57 11.40
C ALA A 96 21.56 -8.04 11.48
N ARG A 97 21.87 -9.22 10.93
CA ARG A 97 23.23 -9.77 10.90
C ARG A 97 24.12 -9.04 9.89
N ILE A 98 23.58 -8.72 8.70
CA ILE A 98 24.29 -7.94 7.67
C ILE A 98 24.66 -6.55 8.20
N ILE A 99 23.70 -5.87 8.86
CA ILE A 99 23.94 -4.56 9.48
C ILE A 99 25.01 -4.70 10.57
N ASN A 100 24.93 -5.73 11.41
CA ASN A 100 25.95 -5.98 12.42
C ASN A 100 27.34 -6.21 11.80
N GLU A 101 27.46 -7.03 10.75
CA GLU A 101 28.73 -7.24 10.01
C GLU A 101 29.30 -5.93 9.44
N SER A 102 28.43 -5.05 8.94
CA SER A 102 28.82 -3.75 8.37
C SER A 102 29.44 -2.79 9.39
N HIS A 103 29.07 -2.92 10.68
CA HIS A 103 29.63 -2.09 11.73
C HIS A 103 31.05 -2.51 12.12
N TYR A 104 31.38 -3.79 12.00
CA TYR A 104 32.67 -4.33 12.46
C TYR A 104 33.70 -4.55 11.34
N THR A 105 33.29 -4.57 10.08
CA THR A 105 34.16 -4.84 8.94
C THR A 105 34.36 -3.56 8.11
N GLN A 106 35.60 -3.15 7.86
CA GLN A 106 35.89 -2.01 6.98
C GLN A 106 37.07 -2.36 6.05
N PRO A 107 36.93 -2.21 4.71
CA PRO A 107 35.72 -1.84 3.97
C PRO A 107 34.70 -3.00 3.89
N PHE A 108 33.41 -2.72 4.11
CA PHE A 108 32.32 -3.70 3.99
C PHE A 108 31.55 -3.50 2.69
N CYS A 109 31.29 -4.59 1.98
CA CYS A 109 30.38 -4.63 0.84
C CYS A 109 29.27 -5.64 1.09
N VAL A 110 28.02 -5.23 0.97
CA VAL A 110 26.87 -6.11 1.25
C VAL A 110 26.87 -7.37 0.36
N LEU A 111 27.41 -7.27 -0.86
CA LEU A 111 27.48 -8.35 -1.84
C LEU A 111 28.45 -9.48 -1.44
N SER A 112 29.38 -9.24 -0.51
CA SER A 112 30.32 -10.25 -0.01
C SER A 112 29.86 -10.96 1.27
N SER A 113 28.74 -10.54 1.85
CA SER A 113 28.21 -11.18 3.07
C SER A 113 27.76 -12.61 2.79
N ARG A 114 28.00 -13.51 3.72
CA ARG A 114 27.58 -14.92 3.63
C ARG A 114 26.06 -15.13 3.75
N TYR A 115 25.33 -14.10 4.16
CA TYR A 115 23.87 -14.17 4.34
C TYR A 115 23.08 -13.72 3.11
N VAL A 116 23.76 -13.27 2.05
CA VAL A 116 23.10 -12.86 0.81
C VAL A 116 23.20 -13.95 -0.25
N LYS A 117 22.11 -14.18 -0.98
CA LYS A 117 22.07 -15.01 -2.18
C LYS A 117 22.20 -14.07 -3.38
N LEU A 118 23.41 -13.98 -3.93
CA LEU A 118 23.71 -13.13 -5.08
C LEU A 118 22.91 -13.57 -6.31
N ILE A 119 22.32 -12.61 -7.01
CA ILE A 119 21.55 -12.86 -8.24
C ILE A 119 22.38 -12.49 -9.46
N SER A 120 22.89 -11.26 -9.45
CA SER A 120 23.72 -10.72 -10.53
C SER A 120 24.68 -9.69 -9.98
N LYS A 121 25.88 -9.67 -10.55
CA LYS A 121 26.85 -8.58 -10.40
C LYS A 121 26.92 -7.81 -11.71
N PHE A 122 27.41 -6.58 -11.65
CA PHE A 122 27.56 -5.74 -12.83
C PHE A 122 28.85 -6.01 -13.61
N ASP A 123 29.71 -6.93 -13.13
CA ASP A 123 30.90 -7.41 -13.86
C ASP A 123 30.56 -8.05 -15.21
N GLU A 124 29.40 -8.69 -15.32
CA GLU A 124 28.90 -9.28 -16.56
C GLU A 124 28.08 -8.29 -17.43
N LEU A 125 27.85 -7.06 -16.95
CA LEU A 125 26.98 -6.06 -17.59
C LEU A 125 27.80 -4.92 -18.21
N THR A 126 27.49 -4.57 -19.47
CA THR A 126 28.05 -3.39 -20.14
C THR A 126 27.09 -2.19 -20.05
N ILE A 127 27.58 -0.97 -20.32
CA ILE A 127 26.74 0.23 -20.36
C ILE A 127 25.64 0.05 -21.42
N ASN A 128 24.39 0.38 -21.06
CA ASN A 128 23.18 0.19 -21.87
C ASN A 128 22.89 -1.28 -22.21
N SER A 129 23.38 -2.22 -21.41
CA SER A 129 23.03 -3.63 -21.56
C SER A 129 21.67 -3.96 -20.96
N THR A 130 21.15 -5.10 -21.41
CA THR A 130 19.96 -5.74 -20.85
C THR A 130 20.34 -7.06 -20.24
N TYR A 131 19.83 -7.37 -19.05
CA TYR A 131 20.09 -8.63 -18.36
C TYR A 131 18.78 -9.27 -17.93
N ASN A 132 18.70 -10.59 -18.04
CA ASN A 132 17.57 -11.37 -17.53
C ASN A 132 18.13 -12.49 -16.64
N GLY A 133 17.79 -12.46 -15.35
CA GLY A 133 18.14 -13.49 -14.38
C GLY A 133 16.89 -14.21 -13.91
N LEU A 134 16.97 -15.53 -13.75
CA LEU A 134 15.95 -16.36 -13.13
C LEU A 134 16.60 -17.27 -12.09
N ILE A 135 16.11 -17.21 -10.85
CA ILE A 135 16.65 -17.99 -9.73
C ILE A 135 15.52 -18.69 -9.00
N ALA A 136 15.72 -19.98 -8.74
CA ALA A 136 14.85 -20.77 -7.88
C ALA A 136 15.24 -20.60 -6.40
N ILE A 137 14.22 -20.62 -5.54
CA ILE A 137 14.33 -20.54 -4.09
C ILE A 137 13.93 -21.89 -3.51
N ASP A 138 14.92 -22.56 -2.91
CA ASP A 138 14.75 -23.89 -2.31
C ASP A 138 14.21 -23.78 -0.88
N ASP A 139 14.74 -22.84 -0.10
CA ASP A 139 14.35 -22.62 1.30
C ASP A 139 13.11 -21.69 1.39
N PRO A 140 11.97 -22.15 1.94
CA PRO A 140 10.81 -21.29 2.14
C PRO A 140 11.04 -20.29 3.27
N ASP A 141 10.99 -19.00 2.96
CA ASP A 141 11.09 -17.89 3.93
C ASP A 141 10.59 -16.58 3.28
N GLU A 142 10.59 -15.49 4.04
CA GLU A 142 10.43 -14.13 3.52
C GLU A 142 11.79 -13.56 3.09
N TYR A 143 11.89 -13.22 1.81
CA TYR A 143 13.08 -12.65 1.21
C TYR A 143 12.82 -11.23 0.71
N SER A 144 13.82 -10.38 0.89
CA SER A 144 13.89 -9.05 0.30
C SER A 144 14.82 -9.07 -0.90
N LEU A 145 14.35 -8.52 -2.03
CA LEU A 145 15.19 -8.21 -3.18
C LEU A 145 15.80 -6.83 -3.02
N VAL A 146 17.14 -6.78 -3.02
CA VAL A 146 17.89 -5.56 -2.77
C VAL A 146 18.96 -5.38 -3.84
N PHE A 147 19.12 -4.15 -4.29
CA PHE A 147 20.31 -3.72 -5.03
C PHE A 147 21.34 -3.18 -4.04
N GLY A 148 22.55 -3.73 -4.09
CA GLY A 148 23.69 -3.26 -3.33
C GLY A 148 24.60 -2.40 -4.19
N ASN A 149 24.93 -1.21 -3.71
CA ASN A 149 25.96 -0.34 -4.26
C ASN A 149 27.08 -0.15 -3.23
N CYS A 150 28.20 -0.85 -3.42
CA CYS A 150 29.36 -0.72 -2.55
C CYS A 150 30.31 0.42 -2.96
N GLU A 151 29.97 1.21 -3.98
CA GLU A 151 30.70 2.40 -4.40
C GLU A 151 29.79 3.65 -4.39
N PRO A 152 29.63 4.31 -3.23
CA PRO A 152 28.68 5.43 -3.07
C PRO A 152 29.03 6.67 -3.92
N GLU A 153 30.22 6.72 -4.53
CA GLU A 153 30.64 7.78 -5.45
C GLU A 153 29.97 7.70 -6.82
N PHE A 154 29.38 6.55 -7.13
CA PHE A 154 28.68 6.29 -8.39
C PHE A 154 27.17 6.31 -8.19
N GLU A 155 26.50 7.04 -9.07
CA GLU A 155 25.05 7.09 -9.21
C GLU A 155 24.62 6.15 -10.33
N VAL A 156 23.68 5.26 -10.04
CA VAL A 156 23.18 4.26 -10.99
C VAL A 156 21.83 4.70 -11.53
N SER A 157 21.63 4.51 -12.84
CA SER A 157 20.34 4.65 -13.52
C SER A 157 20.01 3.36 -14.26
N MET A 158 18.82 2.81 -14.05
CA MET A 158 18.37 1.56 -14.67
C MET A 158 16.85 1.39 -14.61
N TYR A 159 16.30 0.68 -15.58
CA TYR A 159 14.94 0.15 -15.52
C TYR A 159 15.00 -1.29 -15.02
N VAL A 160 14.29 -1.55 -13.93
CA VAL A 160 14.23 -2.86 -13.27
C VAL A 160 12.80 -3.38 -13.37
N HIS A 161 12.65 -4.57 -13.92
CA HIS A 161 11.39 -5.30 -13.98
C HIS A 161 11.54 -6.59 -13.17
N THR A 162 10.69 -6.75 -12.16
CA THR A 162 10.78 -7.83 -11.17
C THR A 162 9.50 -8.65 -11.18
N GLU A 163 9.67 -9.98 -11.23
CA GLU A 163 8.57 -10.93 -11.11
C GLU A 163 8.95 -11.96 -10.05
N MET A 164 8.17 -12.02 -8.97
CA MET A 164 8.32 -13.03 -7.92
C MET A 164 7.04 -13.86 -7.87
N TYR A 165 7.20 -15.18 -7.88
CA TYR A 165 6.05 -16.08 -7.86
C TYR A 165 6.39 -17.41 -7.21
N ASN A 166 5.39 -18.01 -6.59
CA ASN A 166 5.38 -19.37 -6.11
C ASN A 166 4.76 -20.29 -7.16
N LEU A 167 4.94 -21.60 -7.00
CA LEU A 167 4.31 -22.61 -7.84
C LEU A 167 3.27 -23.38 -7.02
N GLN A 168 2.00 -23.23 -7.37
CA GLN A 168 0.91 -23.98 -6.77
C GLN A 168 0.39 -24.99 -7.80
N TYR A 169 0.69 -26.28 -7.60
CA TYR A 169 0.36 -27.37 -8.53
C TYR A 169 0.87 -27.12 -9.97
N GLY A 170 2.05 -26.51 -10.11
CA GLY A 170 2.66 -26.17 -11.40
C GLY A 170 2.12 -24.90 -12.06
N VAL A 171 1.17 -24.20 -11.43
CA VAL A 171 0.68 -22.89 -11.89
C VAL A 171 1.37 -21.79 -11.09
N LYS A 172 1.72 -20.69 -11.76
CA LYS A 172 2.29 -19.51 -11.10
C LYS A 172 1.27 -18.88 -10.16
N ASP A 173 1.67 -18.70 -8.91
CA ASP A 173 0.94 -17.92 -7.91
C ASP A 173 1.80 -16.73 -7.51
N PHE A 174 1.36 -15.53 -7.87
CA PHE A 174 2.07 -14.29 -7.57
C PHE A 174 1.80 -13.79 -6.16
N LEU A 175 0.99 -14.48 -5.34
CA LEU A 175 0.85 -14.11 -3.93
C LEU A 175 2.03 -14.65 -3.09
N PRO A 176 2.52 -13.84 -2.13
CA PRO A 176 3.41 -14.33 -1.09
C PRO A 176 2.79 -15.52 -0.35
N ALA A 177 3.62 -16.47 0.08
CA ALA A 177 3.18 -17.70 0.76
C ALA A 177 2.24 -17.43 1.94
N GLY A 178 2.56 -16.41 2.77
CA GLY A 178 1.74 -15.98 3.90
C GLY A 178 0.41 -15.30 3.52
N GLN A 179 0.23 -14.92 2.25
CA GLN A 179 -0.97 -14.24 1.75
C GLN A 179 -1.92 -15.15 0.95
N THR A 180 -1.50 -16.38 0.62
CA THR A 180 -2.31 -17.33 -0.19
C THR A 180 -3.69 -17.65 0.41
N LEU A 181 -3.85 -17.54 1.73
CA LEU A 181 -5.11 -17.77 2.43
C LEU A 181 -6.03 -16.53 2.47
N LEU A 182 -5.51 -15.33 2.24
CA LEU A 182 -6.26 -14.07 2.37
C LEU A 182 -7.50 -14.00 1.48
N PRO A 183 -7.47 -14.40 0.19
CA PRO A 183 -8.67 -14.37 -0.65
C PRO A 183 -9.85 -15.13 -0.01
N LYS A 184 -9.57 -16.32 0.54
CA LYS A 184 -10.57 -17.16 1.21
C LYS A 184 -11.05 -16.54 2.52
N LEU A 185 -10.15 -15.97 3.32
CA LEU A 185 -10.52 -15.29 4.57
C LEU A 185 -11.39 -14.06 4.32
N TYR A 186 -11.04 -13.24 3.33
CA TYR A 186 -11.86 -12.08 2.95
C TYR A 186 -13.24 -12.51 2.46
N PHE A 187 -13.33 -13.58 1.66
CA PHE A 187 -14.63 -14.13 1.25
C PHE A 187 -15.45 -14.64 2.44
N MET A 188 -14.83 -15.35 3.39
CA MET A 188 -15.50 -15.79 4.62
C MET A 188 -16.00 -14.61 5.46
N PHE A 189 -15.21 -13.56 5.61
CA PHE A 189 -15.64 -12.35 6.30
C PHE A 189 -16.76 -11.61 5.56
N PHE A 190 -16.75 -11.61 4.23
CA PHE A 190 -17.88 -11.10 3.44
C PHE A 190 -19.19 -11.84 3.77
N LEU A 191 -19.16 -13.17 3.87
CA LEU A 191 -20.35 -13.95 4.26
C LEU A 191 -20.83 -13.61 5.68
N ILE A 192 -19.91 -13.49 6.63
CA ILE A 192 -20.23 -13.14 8.02
C ILE A 192 -20.84 -11.74 8.12
N TYR A 193 -20.24 -10.75 7.46
CA TYR A 193 -20.79 -9.38 7.45
C TYR A 193 -22.12 -9.29 6.72
N SER A 194 -22.30 -10.04 5.62
CA SER A 194 -23.58 -10.13 4.92
C SER A 194 -24.68 -10.74 5.79
N TRP A 195 -24.33 -11.78 6.57
CA TRP A 195 -25.23 -12.38 7.55
C TRP A 195 -25.64 -11.37 8.64
N PHE A 196 -24.67 -10.69 9.25
CA PHE A 196 -24.96 -9.66 10.25
C PHE A 196 -25.78 -8.51 9.68
N PHE A 197 -25.53 -8.11 8.43
CA PHE A 197 -26.35 -7.11 7.75
C PHE A 197 -27.80 -7.57 7.57
N GLY A 198 -28.03 -8.81 7.16
CA GLY A 198 -29.37 -9.40 7.05
C GLY A 198 -30.11 -9.46 8.39
N VAL A 199 -29.43 -9.94 9.44
CA VAL A 199 -29.97 -9.95 10.81
C VAL A 199 -30.28 -8.55 11.30
N TRP A 200 -29.40 -7.58 11.04
CA TRP A 200 -29.59 -6.18 11.43
C TRP A 200 -30.81 -5.56 10.75
N ILE A 201 -30.98 -5.78 9.44
CA ILE A 201 -32.17 -5.35 8.69
C ILE A 201 -33.43 -5.99 9.31
N TYR A 202 -33.41 -7.29 9.58
CA TYR A 202 -34.54 -7.98 10.18
C TYR A 202 -34.94 -7.38 11.54
N ILE A 203 -33.96 -7.12 12.41
CA ILE A 203 -34.20 -6.46 13.71
C ILE A 203 -34.79 -5.06 13.50
N CYS A 204 -34.23 -4.27 12.59
CA CYS A 204 -34.73 -2.92 12.28
C CYS A 204 -36.17 -2.95 11.74
N ILE A 205 -36.53 -3.95 10.93
CA ILE A 205 -37.90 -4.10 10.43
C ILE A 205 -38.85 -4.50 11.56
N LYS A 206 -38.44 -5.40 12.45
CA LYS A 206 -39.27 -5.84 13.57
C LYS A 206 -39.46 -4.76 14.64
N GLN A 207 -38.46 -3.93 14.86
CA GLN A 207 -38.43 -2.87 15.86
C GLN A 207 -38.57 -1.47 15.23
N ARG A 208 -39.26 -1.36 14.09
CA ARG A 208 -39.54 -0.08 13.40
C ARG A 208 -39.84 1.12 14.31
N PRO A 209 -40.67 1.03 15.37
CA PRO A 209 -40.96 2.19 16.21
C PRO A 209 -39.77 2.71 17.03
N THR A 210 -38.70 1.94 17.21
CA THR A 210 -37.49 2.32 17.97
C THR A 210 -36.27 2.53 17.06
N VAL A 211 -36.43 2.43 15.73
CA VAL A 211 -35.32 2.59 14.78
C VAL A 211 -35.07 4.06 14.50
N ASP A 212 -33.96 4.55 15.02
CA ASP A 212 -33.38 5.87 14.70
C ASP A 212 -32.36 5.83 13.55
N THR A 213 -31.97 7.01 13.06
CA THR A 213 -30.95 7.19 12.00
C THR A 213 -29.61 6.51 12.31
N ILE A 214 -29.19 6.38 13.58
CA ILE A 214 -27.98 5.59 13.93
C ILE A 214 -28.09 4.17 13.39
N HIS A 215 -29.23 3.51 13.56
CA HIS A 215 -29.39 2.12 13.17
C HIS A 215 -29.28 1.98 11.64
N VAL A 216 -29.74 2.99 10.89
CA VAL A 216 -29.58 3.06 9.43
C VAL A 216 -28.12 3.26 9.05
N ILE A 217 -27.41 4.19 9.70
CA ILE A 217 -25.97 4.44 9.46
C ILE A 217 -25.14 3.20 9.82
N MET A 218 -25.47 2.51 10.92
CA MET A 218 -24.81 1.27 11.33
C MET A 218 -25.08 0.13 10.34
N GLY A 219 -26.29 0.05 9.79
CA GLY A 219 -26.60 -0.85 8.68
C GLY A 219 -25.78 -0.55 7.42
N ALA A 220 -25.67 0.74 7.05
CA ALA A 220 -24.82 1.16 5.94
C ALA A 220 -23.34 0.82 6.16
N LEU A 221 -22.82 0.98 7.38
CA LEU A 221 -21.46 0.58 7.75
C LEU A 221 -21.24 -0.93 7.57
N LEU A 222 -22.21 -1.77 7.97
CA LEU A 222 -22.14 -3.22 7.75
C LEU A 222 -22.11 -3.57 6.26
N LEU A 223 -22.92 -2.90 5.44
CA LEU A 223 -22.92 -3.08 3.99
C LEU A 223 -21.57 -2.69 3.36
N VAL A 224 -21.04 -1.52 3.69
CA VAL A 224 -19.74 -1.06 3.18
C VAL A 224 -18.61 -2.00 3.61
N LYS A 225 -18.66 -2.53 4.84
CA LYS A 225 -17.70 -3.56 5.29
C LYS A 225 -17.78 -4.82 4.43
N ALA A 226 -18.99 -5.33 4.14
CA ALA A 226 -19.16 -6.50 3.29
C ALA A 226 -18.61 -6.24 1.87
N LEU A 227 -18.98 -5.11 1.25
CA LEU A 227 -18.50 -4.72 -0.08
C LEU A 227 -16.97 -4.60 -0.14
N LYS A 228 -16.34 -4.01 0.90
CA LYS A 228 -14.88 -3.97 1.00
C LYS A 228 -14.27 -5.37 1.00
N MET A 229 -14.82 -6.30 1.78
CA MET A 229 -14.27 -7.65 1.92
C MET A 229 -14.35 -8.44 0.61
N ILE A 230 -15.46 -8.35 -0.13
CA ILE A 230 -15.56 -9.04 -1.43
C ILE A 230 -14.61 -8.45 -2.46
N CYS A 231 -14.45 -7.12 -2.52
CA CYS A 231 -13.45 -6.48 -3.40
C CYS A 231 -12.03 -6.91 -3.04
N ALA A 232 -11.69 -6.98 -1.75
CA ALA A 232 -10.38 -7.46 -1.30
C ALA A 232 -10.11 -8.93 -1.68
N SER A 233 -11.15 -9.77 -1.64
CA SER A 233 -11.06 -11.17 -2.02
C SER A 233 -10.79 -11.34 -3.52
N GLU A 234 -11.58 -10.66 -4.36
CA GLU A 234 -11.44 -10.69 -5.82
C GLU A 234 -10.10 -10.11 -6.26
N ASP A 235 -9.69 -8.98 -5.68
CA ASP A 235 -8.39 -8.36 -5.96
C ASP A 235 -7.25 -9.34 -5.70
N LYS A 236 -7.17 -9.93 -4.49
CA LYS A 236 -6.11 -10.87 -4.14
C LYS A 236 -6.16 -12.15 -4.97
N MET A 237 -7.34 -12.67 -5.27
CA MET A 237 -7.47 -13.84 -6.15
C MET A 237 -7.01 -13.55 -7.58
N TYR A 238 -7.30 -12.37 -8.10
CA TYR A 238 -6.92 -11.96 -9.44
C TYR A 238 -5.40 -11.75 -9.53
N VAL A 239 -4.86 -10.98 -8.59
CA VAL A 239 -3.42 -10.75 -8.43
C VAL A 239 -2.65 -12.06 -8.36
N GLY A 240 -3.10 -13.03 -7.54
CA GLY A 240 -2.43 -14.31 -7.43
C GLY A 240 -2.32 -15.06 -8.77
N LYS A 241 -3.28 -14.89 -9.68
CA LYS A 241 -3.27 -15.54 -10.99
C LYS A 241 -2.51 -14.76 -12.07
N THR A 242 -2.58 -13.43 -12.05
CA THR A 242 -2.10 -12.57 -13.16
C THR A 242 -0.86 -11.76 -12.83
N GLY A 243 -0.53 -11.61 -11.55
CA GLY A 243 0.53 -10.74 -11.05
C GLY A 243 0.24 -9.24 -11.18
N THR A 244 -0.96 -8.85 -11.61
CA THR A 244 -1.33 -7.43 -11.82
C THR A 244 -2.72 -7.14 -11.24
N PRO A 245 -2.92 -6.03 -10.52
CA PRO A 245 -4.24 -5.58 -10.12
C PRO A 245 -4.95 -5.00 -11.34
N HIS A 246 -6.26 -5.22 -11.45
CA HIS A 246 -7.06 -4.84 -12.61
C HIS A 246 -8.20 -3.88 -12.25
N GLY A 247 -7.93 -2.91 -11.36
CA GLY A 247 -8.90 -1.91 -10.93
C GLY A 247 -9.83 -2.34 -9.79
N TRP A 248 -9.73 -3.59 -9.32
CA TRP A 248 -10.45 -4.06 -8.11
C TRP A 248 -9.89 -3.46 -6.82
N ASP A 249 -8.59 -3.21 -6.81
CA ASP A 249 -7.87 -2.41 -5.82
C ASP A 249 -8.45 -0.99 -5.66
N VAL A 250 -8.86 -0.35 -6.75
CA VAL A 250 -9.56 0.95 -6.71
C VAL A 250 -10.85 0.83 -5.89
N ALA A 251 -11.64 -0.21 -6.13
CA ALA A 251 -12.86 -0.45 -5.35
C ALA A 251 -12.53 -0.74 -3.86
N PHE A 252 -11.47 -1.52 -3.59
CA PHE A 252 -11.00 -1.76 -2.23
C PHE A 252 -10.61 -0.47 -1.51
N TYR A 253 -9.90 0.46 -2.18
CA TYR A 253 -9.54 1.76 -1.63
C TYR A 253 -10.78 2.63 -1.39
N ILE A 254 -11.71 2.71 -2.35
CA ILE A 254 -12.96 3.48 -2.22
C ILE A 254 -13.80 2.97 -1.04
N PHE A 255 -14.06 1.67 -0.96
CA PHE A 255 -14.81 1.11 0.16
C PHE A 255 -14.02 1.17 1.48
N GLY A 256 -12.68 1.15 1.41
CA GLY A 256 -11.81 1.43 2.54
C GLY A 256 -12.04 2.81 3.14
N PHE A 257 -12.05 3.85 2.29
CA PHE A 257 -12.32 5.24 2.66
C PHE A 257 -13.71 5.40 3.30
N PHE A 258 -14.76 4.90 2.63
CA PHE A 258 -16.12 4.98 3.17
C PHE A 258 -16.27 4.22 4.50
N LYS A 259 -15.63 3.06 4.63
CA LYS A 259 -15.58 2.31 5.89
C LYS A 259 -14.92 3.10 7.01
N GLY A 260 -13.85 3.85 6.70
CA GLY A 260 -13.20 4.77 7.64
C GLY A 260 -14.19 5.83 8.14
N ILE A 261 -14.72 6.65 7.24
CA ILE A 261 -15.65 7.75 7.57
C ILE A 261 -16.86 7.25 8.36
N MET A 262 -17.50 6.18 7.89
CA MET A 262 -18.69 5.64 8.56
C MET A 262 -18.38 5.08 9.94
N LEU A 263 -17.25 4.38 10.12
CA LEU A 263 -16.87 3.83 11.43
C LEU A 263 -16.67 4.95 12.45
N PHE A 264 -15.92 5.98 12.08
CA PHE A 264 -15.69 7.13 12.94
C PHE A 264 -16.99 7.89 13.22
N THR A 265 -17.83 8.10 12.21
CA THR A 265 -19.15 8.73 12.39
C THR A 265 -19.98 7.97 13.42
N VAL A 266 -20.05 6.63 13.33
CA VAL A 266 -20.77 5.80 14.29
C VAL A 266 -20.18 5.89 15.70
N ILE A 267 -18.84 5.86 15.85
CA ILE A 267 -18.18 5.98 17.16
C ILE A 267 -18.55 7.31 17.82
N VAL A 268 -18.49 8.41 17.06
CA VAL A 268 -18.87 9.74 17.56
C VAL A 268 -20.34 9.76 17.98
N LEU A 269 -21.24 9.25 17.13
CA LEU A 269 -22.68 9.25 17.42
C LEU A 269 -23.07 8.39 18.63
N ILE A 270 -22.33 7.32 18.90
CA ILE A 270 -22.52 6.50 20.11
C ILE A 270 -21.97 7.24 21.33
N GLY A 271 -20.75 7.78 21.25
CA GLY A 271 -20.06 8.44 22.35
C GLY A 271 -20.75 9.70 22.85
N THR A 272 -21.47 10.40 21.97
CA THR A 272 -22.21 11.63 22.32
C THR A 272 -23.59 11.34 22.92
N GLY A 273 -24.03 10.08 22.89
CA GLY A 273 -25.36 9.66 23.30
C GLY A 273 -26.43 10.29 22.41
N TRP A 274 -27.12 9.50 21.59
CA TRP A 274 -28.13 9.99 20.62
C TRP A 274 -29.20 10.94 21.21
N SER A 275 -29.35 10.98 22.53
CA SER A 275 -30.09 12.00 23.28
C SER A 275 -29.71 13.46 22.94
N PHE A 276 -28.58 13.73 22.27
CA PHE A 276 -28.15 15.08 21.90
C PHE A 276 -28.36 15.45 20.43
N LEU A 277 -28.91 14.56 19.58
CA LEU A 277 -29.23 14.90 18.19
C LEU A 277 -30.54 15.68 18.09
N LYS A 278 -30.60 16.84 18.74
CA LYS A 278 -31.23 18.00 18.09
C LYS A 278 -30.44 18.27 16.79
N PRO A 279 -30.99 18.96 15.78
CA PRO A 279 -30.26 19.34 14.55
C PRO A 279 -29.02 20.24 14.77
N TYR A 280 -28.60 20.43 16.03
CA TYR A 280 -27.38 21.07 16.48
C TYR A 280 -26.43 20.01 17.04
N LEU A 281 -25.52 19.51 16.19
CA LEU A 281 -24.26 18.94 16.69
C LEU A 281 -23.63 19.97 17.63
N GLN A 282 -23.28 19.56 18.86
CA GLN A 282 -22.59 20.46 19.78
C GLN A 282 -21.33 21.00 19.09
N GLU A 283 -21.02 22.29 19.22
CA GLU A 283 -19.92 22.93 18.48
C GLU A 283 -18.59 22.16 18.64
N ARG A 284 -18.36 21.59 19.82
CA ARG A 284 -17.22 20.71 20.13
C ARG A 284 -17.19 19.43 19.29
N GLU A 285 -18.33 18.77 19.09
CA GLU A 285 -18.44 17.56 18.26
C GLU A 285 -18.26 17.87 16.78
N LYS A 286 -18.86 18.98 16.32
CA LYS A 286 -18.68 19.47 14.95
C LYS A 286 -17.22 19.79 14.66
N ASN A 287 -16.52 20.46 15.58
CA ASN A 287 -15.10 20.80 15.42
C ASN A 287 -14.22 19.56 15.29
N VAL A 288 -14.49 18.50 16.06
CA VAL A 288 -13.70 17.27 15.97
C VAL A 288 -14.01 16.51 14.68
N LEU A 289 -15.26 16.44 14.22
CA LEU A 289 -15.59 15.87 12.89
C LEU A 289 -14.93 16.67 11.76
N MET A 290 -14.85 18.00 11.90
CA MET A 290 -14.19 18.90 10.94
C MET A 290 -12.68 18.66 10.81
N ILE A 291 -12.03 18.12 11.85
CA ILE A 291 -10.62 17.75 11.85
C ILE A 291 -10.43 16.31 11.37
N VAL A 292 -11.25 15.37 11.86
CA VAL A 292 -11.11 13.94 11.59
C VAL A 292 -11.36 13.59 10.12
N ILE A 293 -12.36 14.21 9.47
CA ILE A 293 -12.68 13.90 8.07
C ILE A 293 -11.50 14.25 7.12
N PRO A 294 -10.90 15.45 7.17
CA PRO A 294 -9.69 15.75 6.40
C PRO A 294 -8.51 14.82 6.70
N LEU A 295 -8.28 14.46 7.97
CA LEU A 295 -7.21 13.53 8.33
C LEU A 295 -7.41 12.16 7.67
N GLN A 296 -8.64 11.65 7.63
CA GLN A 296 -8.94 10.39 6.93
C GLN A 296 -8.71 10.47 5.41
N VAL A 297 -8.97 11.62 4.79
CA VAL A 297 -8.62 11.81 3.37
C VAL A 297 -7.10 11.73 3.20
N LEU A 298 -6.32 12.36 4.09
CA LEU A 298 -4.86 12.29 4.05
C LEU A 298 -4.32 10.88 4.30
N GLU A 299 -4.91 10.11 5.24
CA GLU A 299 -4.55 8.71 5.48
C GLU A 299 -4.74 7.86 4.22
N ASN A 300 -5.87 8.03 3.52
CA ASN A 300 -6.14 7.26 2.31
C ASN A 300 -5.18 7.67 1.17
N ILE A 301 -4.86 8.96 1.03
CA ILE A 301 -3.83 9.41 0.07
C ILE A 301 -2.47 8.80 0.42
N ALA A 302 -2.05 8.89 1.67
CA ALA A 302 -0.77 8.34 2.12
C ALA A 302 -0.72 6.82 1.90
N TYR A 303 -1.79 6.09 2.20
CA TYR A 303 -1.88 4.66 1.98
C TYR A 303 -1.74 4.27 0.50
N VAL A 304 -2.41 4.99 -0.40
CA VAL A 304 -2.26 4.78 -1.86
C VAL A 304 -0.82 5.08 -2.29
N VAL A 305 -0.23 6.21 -1.86
CA VAL A 305 1.15 6.56 -2.23
C VAL A 305 2.15 5.50 -1.74
N ILE A 306 2.04 5.02 -0.51
CA ILE A 306 2.90 3.96 0.04
C ILE A 306 2.79 2.66 -0.77
N SER A 307 1.57 2.32 -1.17
CA SER A 307 1.27 1.09 -1.90
C SER A 307 1.82 1.15 -3.33
N GLU A 308 1.67 2.28 -4.03
CA GLU A 308 2.08 2.45 -5.42
C GLU A 308 3.59 2.72 -5.60
N THR A 309 4.20 3.52 -4.72
CA THR A 309 5.61 3.91 -4.90
C THR A 309 6.60 2.81 -4.56
N GLY A 310 6.21 1.91 -3.64
CA GLY A 310 7.05 0.81 -3.17
C GLY A 310 8.35 1.25 -2.47
N PRO A 311 9.05 0.32 -1.80
CA PRO A 311 10.21 0.63 -0.97
C PRO A 311 11.44 1.09 -1.77
N ALA A 312 11.41 0.95 -3.10
CA ALA A 312 12.50 1.38 -3.97
C ALA A 312 12.63 2.90 -4.04
N THR A 313 11.55 3.65 -3.78
CA THR A 313 11.59 5.11 -3.78
C THR A 313 12.20 5.67 -2.49
N LYS A 314 12.87 6.83 -2.58
CA LYS A 314 13.58 7.43 -1.43
C LYS A 314 12.63 7.84 -0.30
N ASP A 315 11.42 8.27 -0.64
CA ASP A 315 10.45 8.84 0.32
C ASP A 315 9.50 7.79 0.92
N TRP A 316 9.61 6.51 0.53
CA TRP A 316 8.68 5.47 0.98
C TRP A 316 8.62 5.33 2.50
N MET A 317 9.77 5.41 3.19
CA MET A 317 9.82 5.35 4.65
C MET A 317 9.16 6.57 5.29
N THR A 318 9.40 7.77 4.75
CA THR A 318 8.79 9.02 5.21
C THR A 318 7.27 8.97 5.10
N TRP A 319 6.75 8.45 3.98
CA TRP A 319 5.32 8.27 3.79
C TRP A 319 4.71 7.28 4.79
N ASN A 320 5.38 6.16 5.07
CA ASN A 320 4.93 5.21 6.11
C ASN A 320 4.87 5.87 7.50
N GLN A 321 5.90 6.65 7.86
CA GLN A 321 5.91 7.38 9.12
C GLN A 321 4.80 8.43 9.19
N MET A 322 4.58 9.17 8.10
CA MET A 322 3.46 10.11 8.00
C MET A 322 2.11 9.43 8.15
N PHE A 323 1.89 8.29 7.49
CA PHE A 323 0.65 7.52 7.60
C PHE A 323 0.36 7.12 9.06
N LEU A 324 1.35 6.55 9.75
CA LEU A 324 1.21 6.17 11.17
C LEU A 324 0.97 7.40 12.07
N LEU A 325 1.66 8.51 11.81
CA LEU A 325 1.49 9.74 12.57
C LEU A 325 0.06 10.30 12.42
N ILE A 326 -0.47 10.31 11.20
CA ILE A 326 -1.82 10.80 10.93
C ILE A 326 -2.85 9.92 11.66
N ASP A 327 -2.73 8.59 11.58
CA ASP A 327 -3.63 7.65 12.26
C ASP A 327 -3.62 7.85 13.79
N VAL A 328 -2.43 8.01 14.39
CA VAL A 328 -2.30 8.31 15.83
C VAL A 328 -2.94 9.65 16.20
N ILE A 329 -2.73 10.70 15.40
CA ILE A 329 -3.37 12.02 15.64
C ILE A 329 -4.90 11.91 15.53
N CYS A 330 -5.39 11.19 14.53
CA CYS A 330 -6.82 10.95 14.31
C CYS A 330 -7.44 10.21 15.51
N CYS A 331 -6.78 9.14 15.98
CA CYS A 331 -7.15 8.40 17.18
C CYS A 331 -7.17 9.28 18.43
N CYS A 332 -6.13 10.09 18.65
CA CYS A 332 -6.04 11.02 19.77
C CYS A 332 -7.15 12.09 19.73
N ALA A 333 -7.45 12.65 18.56
CA ALA A 333 -8.50 13.65 18.39
C ALA A 333 -9.90 13.10 18.74
N VAL A 334 -10.11 11.79 18.54
CA VAL A 334 -11.36 11.11 18.89
C VAL A 334 -11.39 10.68 20.36
N PHE A 335 -10.26 10.25 20.93
CA PHE A 335 -10.19 9.80 22.32
C PHE A 335 -10.20 10.95 23.33
N PHE A 336 -9.43 12.01 23.10
CA PHE A 336 -9.37 13.19 23.98
C PHE A 336 -10.50 14.19 23.74
N ARG A 337 -11.64 13.70 23.21
CA ARG A 337 -12.81 14.50 22.91
C ARG A 337 -13.49 15.05 24.16
#